data_AF-A0A401MRD7-F1
#
_entry.id   AF-A0A401MRD7-F1
#
_cell.length_a   1.000
_cell.length_b   1.000
_cell.length_c   1.000
_cell.angle_alpha   90.00
_cell.angle_beta   90.00
_cell.angle_gamma   90.00
#
_symmetry.space_group_name_H-M   'P 1'
#
loop_
_entity.id
_entity.type
_entity.pdbx_description
1 polymer ?
#
loop_
_entity_poly.entity_id
_entity_poly.type
_entity_poly.pdbx_seq_one_letter_code
_entity_poly.pdbx_strand_id
1 'polypeptide(L)'
;MTSATADEFERHRPRLFGLAYRMLGSAEEAEDTVQDAYLRFSGADRASIEHPAAWLAKVVTNLCLNRLTSARARRESYVGTWLPEPVVTSDGTLGPLESAEQREAVSMALLVLLERLSPTWGHLPRP
;
A
#
# COMPACT_ATOMS: atom_id res chain seq x y z
N MET A 1 -23.77 -1.56 -23.72
CA MET A 1 -22.47 -2.28 -23.63
C MET A 1 -21.72 -1.99 -22.34
N THR A 2 -21.72 -0.75 -21.81
CA THR A 2 -21.07 -0.40 -20.52
C THR A 2 -21.62 -1.12 -19.29
N SER A 3 -22.91 -1.46 -19.26
CA SER A 3 -23.52 -2.17 -18.11
C SER A 3 -22.94 -3.56 -17.90
N ALA A 4 -22.71 -4.35 -18.96
CA ALA A 4 -22.15 -5.69 -18.85
C ALA A 4 -20.71 -5.69 -18.31
N THR A 5 -19.92 -4.67 -18.67
CA THR A 5 -18.56 -4.47 -18.14
C THR A 5 -18.58 -4.07 -16.67
N ALA A 6 -19.52 -3.19 -16.29
CA ALA A 6 -19.74 -2.83 -14.89
C ALA A 6 -20.14 -4.06 -14.06
N ASP A 7 -21.13 -4.83 -14.52
CA ASP A 7 -21.60 -6.04 -13.83
C ASP A 7 -20.47 -7.08 -13.66
N GLU A 8 -19.59 -7.21 -14.66
CA GLU A 8 -18.43 -8.08 -14.56
C GLU A 8 -17.40 -7.60 -13.55
N PHE A 9 -17.11 -6.31 -13.53
CA PHE A 9 -16.20 -5.73 -12.56
C PHE A 9 -16.74 -5.84 -11.13
N GLU A 10 -18.03 -5.57 -10.93
CA GLU A 10 -18.69 -5.60 -9.62
C GLU A 10 -18.60 -6.98 -8.96
N ARG A 11 -18.60 -8.07 -9.74
CA ARG A 11 -18.33 -9.43 -9.22
C ARG A 11 -16.94 -9.59 -8.60
N HIS A 12 -15.98 -8.78 -9.01
CA HIS A 12 -14.60 -8.82 -8.52
C HIS A 12 -14.28 -7.75 -7.47
N ARG A 13 -15.09 -6.67 -7.42
CA ARG A 13 -14.85 -5.49 -6.56
C ARG A 13 -14.52 -5.82 -5.10
N PRO A 14 -15.25 -6.71 -4.38
CA PRO A 14 -14.94 -7.00 -2.97
C PRO A 14 -13.56 -7.64 -2.80
N ARG A 15 -13.17 -8.54 -3.72
CA ARG A 15 -11.86 -9.21 -3.69
C ARG A 15 -10.73 -8.23 -4.01
N LEU A 16 -10.94 -7.36 -4.99
CA LEU A 16 -9.96 -6.35 -5.40
C LEU A 16 -9.75 -5.30 -4.30
N PHE A 17 -10.83 -4.86 -3.67
CA PHE A 17 -10.77 -3.98 -2.50
C PHE A 17 -9.98 -4.62 -1.36
N GLY A 18 -10.31 -5.87 -0.99
CA GLY A 18 -9.59 -6.58 0.06
C GLY A 18 -8.10 -6.79 -0.25
N LEU A 19 -7.74 -6.97 -1.53
CA LEU A 19 -6.34 -7.03 -1.97
C LEU A 19 -5.64 -5.68 -1.78
N ALA A 20 -6.22 -4.60 -2.29
CA ALA A 20 -5.65 -3.26 -2.19
C ALA A 20 -5.52 -2.81 -0.72
N TYR A 21 -6.56 -3.06 0.10
CA TYR A 21 -6.56 -2.74 1.52
C TYR A 21 -5.42 -3.43 2.28
N ARG A 22 -5.15 -4.71 2.00
CA ARG A 22 -4.01 -5.42 2.62
C ARG A 22 -2.65 -4.88 2.17
N MET A 23 -2.55 -4.32 0.96
CA MET A 23 -1.28 -3.78 0.44
C MET A 23 -1.03 -2.34 0.91
N LEU A 24 -2.07 -1.52 1.01
CA LEU A 24 -1.96 -0.08 1.28
C LEU A 24 -2.23 0.26 2.76
N GLY A 25 -3.02 -0.56 3.46
CA GLY A 25 -3.40 -0.30 4.85
C GLY A 25 -4.41 0.83 5.05
N SER A 26 -4.91 1.44 3.96
CA SER A 26 -5.92 2.51 3.96
C SER A 26 -7.13 2.08 3.15
N ALA A 27 -8.33 2.27 3.71
CA ALA A 27 -9.59 2.00 3.02
C ALA A 27 -9.80 2.98 1.86
N GLU A 28 -9.54 4.26 2.08
CA GLU A 28 -9.65 5.32 1.06
C GLU A 28 -8.74 5.02 -0.14
N GLU A 29 -7.45 4.77 0.10
CA GLU A 29 -6.52 4.47 -1.00
C GLU A 29 -6.86 3.15 -1.72
N ALA A 30 -7.48 2.21 -1.01
CA ALA A 30 -7.97 0.97 -1.61
C ALA A 30 -9.19 1.19 -2.50
N GLU A 31 -10.16 2.02 -2.09
CA GLU A 31 -11.30 2.40 -2.92
C GLU A 31 -10.85 3.12 -4.19
N ASP A 32 -9.97 4.12 -4.05
CA ASP A 32 -9.37 4.84 -5.18
C ASP A 32 -8.64 3.89 -6.15
N THR A 33 -7.89 2.94 -5.59
CA THR A 33 -7.17 1.94 -6.40
C THR A 33 -8.13 1.05 -7.20
N VAL A 34 -9.22 0.62 -6.57
CA VAL A 34 -10.26 -0.19 -7.24
C VAL A 34 -10.98 0.63 -8.30
N GLN A 35 -11.25 1.91 -8.05
CA GLN A 35 -11.86 2.80 -9.02
C GLN A 35 -10.96 3.03 -10.25
N ASP A 36 -9.66 3.26 -10.04
CA ASP A 36 -8.68 3.33 -11.11
C ASP A 36 -8.57 2.04 -11.92
N ALA A 37 -8.72 0.88 -11.26
CA ALA A 37 -8.73 -0.41 -11.93
C ALA A 37 -9.98 -0.56 -12.80
N TYR A 38 -11.14 -0.08 -12.35
CA TYR A 38 -12.36 -0.06 -13.16
C TYR A 38 -12.20 0.78 -14.42
N LEU A 39 -11.61 1.98 -14.32
CA LEU A 39 -11.38 2.86 -15.48
C LEU A 39 -10.46 2.19 -16.52
N ARG A 40 -9.42 1.47 -16.08
CA ARG A 40 -8.57 0.69 -16.98
C ARG A 40 -9.32 -0.49 -17.60
N PHE A 41 -10.17 -1.16 -16.83
CA PHE A 41 -10.94 -2.31 -17.30
C PHE A 41 -12.01 -1.92 -18.32
N SER A 42 -12.67 -0.76 -18.12
CA SER A 42 -13.70 -0.25 -19.02
C SER A 42 -13.13 0.28 -20.34
N GLY A 43 -11.90 0.78 -20.34
CA GLY A 43 -11.17 1.21 -21.54
C GLY A 43 -10.37 0.11 -22.25
N ALA A 44 -10.27 -1.10 -21.70
CA ALA A 44 -9.48 -2.17 -22.28
C ALA A 44 -10.23 -2.94 -23.38
N ASP A 45 -9.49 -3.44 -24.38
CA ASP A 45 -10.04 -4.38 -25.34
C ASP A 45 -10.35 -5.73 -24.67
N ARG A 46 -11.64 -5.97 -24.43
CA ARG A 46 -12.14 -7.17 -23.74
C ARG A 46 -11.80 -8.47 -24.47
N ALA A 47 -11.68 -8.44 -25.80
CA ALA A 47 -11.34 -9.64 -26.58
C ALA A 47 -9.92 -10.13 -26.28
N SER A 48 -9.05 -9.24 -25.80
CA SER A 48 -7.67 -9.58 -25.41
C SER A 48 -7.54 -10.09 -23.96
N ILE A 49 -8.60 -10.03 -23.15
CA ILE A 49 -8.58 -10.40 -21.73
C ILE A 49 -9.23 -11.78 -21.56
N GLU A 50 -8.42 -12.82 -21.67
CA GLU A 50 -8.88 -14.21 -21.50
C GLU A 50 -9.29 -14.53 -20.05
N HIS A 51 -8.62 -13.91 -19.07
CA HIS A 51 -8.82 -14.15 -17.64
C HIS A 51 -9.03 -12.84 -16.86
N PRO A 52 -10.26 -12.31 -16.83
CA PRO A 52 -10.60 -11.02 -16.21
C PRO A 52 -10.14 -10.90 -14.75
N ALA A 53 -10.35 -11.93 -13.94
CA ALA A 53 -9.97 -11.93 -12.52
C ALA A 53 -8.44 -11.80 -12.32
N ALA A 54 -7.65 -12.52 -13.12
CA ALA A 54 -6.19 -12.48 -13.04
C ALA A 54 -5.66 -11.14 -13.55
N TRP A 55 -6.24 -10.62 -14.63
CA TRP A 55 -5.90 -9.32 -15.18
C TRP A 55 -6.18 -8.19 -14.18
N LEU A 56 -7.37 -8.18 -13.56
CA LEU A 56 -7.75 -7.19 -12.56
C LEU A 56 -6.86 -7.25 -11.32
N ALA A 57 -6.54 -8.45 -10.83
CA ALA A 57 -5.61 -8.61 -9.72
C ALA A 57 -4.23 -8.02 -10.05
N LYS A 58 -3.69 -8.29 -11.24
CA LYS A 58 -2.42 -7.72 -11.71
C LYS A 58 -2.47 -6.19 -11.77
N VAL A 59 -3.55 -5.62 -12.31
CA VAL A 59 -3.73 -4.16 -12.38
C VAL A 59 -3.76 -3.53 -10.99
N VAL A 60 -4.55 -4.08 -10.07
CA VAL A 60 -4.63 -3.59 -8.69
C VAL A 60 -3.28 -3.70 -7.96
N THR A 61 -2.59 -4.83 -8.09
CA THR A 61 -1.25 -4.99 -7.51
C THR A 61 -0.27 -3.95 -8.04
N ASN A 62 -0.22 -3.73 -9.36
CA ASN A 62 0.67 -2.73 -9.97
C ASN A 62 0.34 -1.31 -9.51
N LEU A 63 -0.95 -0.97 -9.39
CA LEU A 63 -1.39 0.31 -8.85
C LEU A 63 -0.93 0.51 -7.41
N CYS A 64 -1.07 -0.50 -6.56
CA CYS A 64 -0.63 -0.44 -5.18
C CYS A 64 0.90 -0.25 -5.10
N LEU A 65 1.67 -1.02 -5.88
CA LEU A 65 3.13 -0.90 -5.93
C LEU A 65 3.58 0.50 -6.40
N ASN A 66 2.91 1.06 -7.41
CA ASN A 66 3.19 2.42 -7.88
C ASN A 66 2.92 3.46 -6.80
N ARG A 67 1.82 3.33 -6.05
CA ARG A 67 1.48 4.22 -4.92
C ARG A 67 2.53 4.13 -3.81
N LEU A 68 2.88 2.91 -3.39
CA LEU A 68 3.91 2.66 -2.37
C LEU A 68 5.28 3.21 -2.78
N THR A 69 5.66 2.99 -4.05
CA THR A 69 6.91 3.49 -4.62
C THR A 69 6.91 5.02 -4.70
N SER A 70 5.79 5.63 -5.10
CA SER A 70 5.66 7.10 -5.14
C SER A 70 5.70 7.72 -3.75
N ALA A 71 5.04 7.10 -2.77
CA ALA A 71 5.11 7.54 -1.37
C ALA A 71 6.53 7.46 -0.82
N ARG A 72 7.28 6.39 -1.15
CA ARG A 72 8.70 6.26 -0.83
C ARG A 72 9.55 7.31 -1.54
N ALA A 73 9.36 7.51 -2.84
CA ALA A 73 10.08 8.51 -3.61
C ALA A 73 9.84 9.93 -3.07
N ARG A 74 8.61 10.30 -2.68
CA ARG A 74 8.32 11.59 -2.02
C ARG A 74 9.09 11.79 -0.72
N ARG A 75 9.38 10.71 0.02
CA ARG A 75 10.21 10.72 1.24
C ARG A 75 11.70 10.87 0.92
N GLU A 76 12.16 10.27 -0.18
CA GLU A 76 13.58 10.24 -0.59
C GLU A 76 13.98 11.47 -1.43
N SER A 77 13.07 12.06 -2.21
CA SER A 77 13.31 13.25 -3.03
C SER A 77 13.29 14.56 -2.24
N TYR A 78 13.05 14.49 -0.92
CA TYR A 78 13.17 15.64 -0.03
C TYR A 78 14.65 15.84 0.32
N VAL A 79 15.30 16.80 -0.34
CA VAL A 79 16.61 17.33 0.08
C VAL A 79 16.37 18.20 1.32
N GLY A 80 16.25 17.56 2.47
CA GLY A 80 16.03 18.18 3.78
C GLY A 80 15.66 17.11 4.81
N THR A 81 15.99 17.33 6.09
CA THR A 81 15.67 16.42 7.20
C THR A 81 14.18 16.07 7.19
N TRP A 82 13.85 14.86 6.72
CA TRP A 82 12.49 14.35 6.72
C TRP A 82 12.01 14.21 8.17
N LEU A 83 11.04 15.05 8.58
CA LEU A 83 10.21 14.83 9.75
C LEU A 83 8.86 14.28 9.30
N PRO A 84 8.31 13.23 9.94
CA PRO A 84 6.94 12.80 9.68
C PRO A 84 5.98 13.96 9.94
N GLU A 85 4.98 14.16 9.07
CA GLU A 85 4.00 15.21 9.30
C GLU A 85 3.35 15.01 10.68
N PRO A 86 3.33 16.06 11.51
CA PRO A 86 2.59 16.02 12.76
C PRO A 86 1.11 15.77 12.46
N VAL A 87 0.62 14.59 12.83
CA VAL A 87 -0.82 14.34 12.91
C VAL A 87 -1.33 15.22 14.04
N VAL A 88 -1.93 16.36 13.68
CA VAL A 88 -2.61 17.24 14.62
C VAL A 88 -3.89 16.51 15.04
N THR A 89 -3.89 15.93 16.23
CA THR A 89 -5.14 15.43 16.82
C THR A 89 -6.01 16.63 17.20
N SER A 90 -7.33 16.42 17.33
CA SER A 90 -8.33 17.48 17.48
C SER A 90 -8.14 18.42 18.69
N ASP A 91 -7.19 18.10 19.57
CA ASP A 91 -6.77 18.84 20.76
C ASP A 91 -5.46 19.65 20.56
N GLY A 92 -4.88 19.66 19.35
CA GLY A 92 -3.64 20.39 19.06
C GLY A 92 -2.36 19.70 19.55
N THR A 93 -2.45 18.46 20.04
CA THR A 93 -1.28 17.69 20.44
C THR A 93 -0.73 16.86 19.27
N LEU A 94 0.58 16.60 19.29
CA LEU A 94 1.27 15.81 18.27
C LEU A 94 1.22 14.31 18.62
N GLY A 95 0.03 13.72 18.73
CA GLY A 95 -0.14 12.29 19.04
C GLY A 95 0.49 11.84 20.37
N PRO A 96 0.50 10.52 20.68
CA PRO A 96 0.86 10.01 22.02
C PRO A 96 2.32 10.20 22.45
N LEU A 97 3.20 10.59 21.52
CA LEU A 97 4.62 10.86 21.80
C LEU A 97 4.83 12.36 21.58
N GLU A 98 4.68 13.10 22.68
CA GLU A 98 4.57 14.56 22.74
C GLU A 98 5.87 15.28 22.33
N SER A 99 7.02 14.60 22.34
CA SER A 99 8.32 15.18 21.94
C SER A 99 9.04 14.38 20.84
N ALA A 100 9.91 15.06 20.10
CA ALA A 100 10.78 14.44 19.10
C ALA A 100 11.71 13.37 19.71
N GLU A 101 12.22 13.64 20.93
CA GLU A 101 13.08 12.72 21.68
C GLU A 101 12.38 11.39 22.00
N GLN A 102 11.09 11.45 22.37
CA GLN A 102 10.29 10.25 22.64
C GLN A 102 10.08 9.41 21.38
N ARG A 103 9.92 10.05 20.21
CA ARG A 103 9.75 9.35 18.91
C ARG A 103 11.05 8.69 18.45
N GLU A 104 12.18 9.33 18.69
CA GLU A 104 13.51 8.78 18.38
C GLU A 104 13.84 7.56 19.26
N ALA A 105 13.50 7.63 20.56
CA ALA A 105 13.67 6.51 21.49
C ALA A 105 12.87 5.27 21.06
N VAL A 106 11.61 5.44 20.63
CA VAL A 106 10.76 4.34 20.15
C VAL A 106 11.30 3.75 18.85
N SER A 107 11.77 4.59 17.93
CA SER A 107 12.34 4.14 16.64
C SER A 107 13.60 3.31 16.85
N MET A 108 14.48 3.73 17.76
CA MET A 108 15.69 2.98 18.13
C MET A 108 15.34 1.65 18.81
N ALA A 109 14.37 1.65 19.73
CA ALA A 109 13.91 0.43 20.41
C ALA A 109 13.35 -0.61 19.43
N LEU A 110 12.63 -0.16 18.39
CA LEU A 110 12.11 -1.03 17.35
C LEU A 110 13.22 -1.65 16.49
N LEU A 111 14.24 -0.88 16.10
CA LEU A 111 15.39 -1.41 15.35
C LEU A 111 16.17 -2.46 16.16
N VAL A 112 16.38 -2.21 17.44
CA VAL A 112 17.02 -3.18 18.36
C VAL A 112 16.16 -4.44 18.50
N LEU A 113 14.84 -4.31 18.60
CA LEU A 113 13.93 -5.45 18.66
C LEU A 113 13.97 -6.28 17.37
N LEU A 114 14.01 -5.62 16.21
CA LEU A 114 14.13 -6.29 14.91
C LEU A 114 15.45 -7.04 14.80
N GLU A 115 16.57 -6.44 15.22
CA GLU A 115 17.87 -7.11 15.27
C GLU A 115 17.82 -8.39 16.11
N ARG A 116 17.14 -8.34 17.27
CA ARG A 116 16.94 -9.50 18.17
C ARG A 116 15.99 -10.56 17.60
N LEU A 117 15.08 -10.17 16.73
CA LEU A 117 14.10 -11.06 16.10
C LEU A 117 14.56 -11.57 14.72
N SER A 118 15.67 -11.05 14.17
CA SER A 118 16.29 -11.59 12.96
C SER A 118 16.65 -13.05 13.21
N PRO A 119 16.01 -14.01 12.52
CA PRO A 119 16.31 -15.41 12.73
C PRO A 119 17.76 -15.69 12.33
N THR A 120 18.48 -16.42 13.17
CA THR A 120 19.82 -16.95 12.89
C THR A 120 19.75 -18.05 11.81
N TRP A 121 19.36 -17.70 10.59
CA TRP A 121 19.54 -18.57 9.42
C TRP A 121 21.00 -18.53 8.96
N GLY A 122 21.88 -18.98 9.84
CA GLY A 122 23.33 -19.03 9.65
C GLY A 122 23.90 -20.37 10.06
N HIS A 123 23.26 -21.49 9.68
CA HIS A 123 23.91 -22.82 9.67
C HIS A 123 23.18 -23.82 8.76
N LEU A 124 23.13 -23.57 7.45
CA LEU A 124 22.80 -24.65 6.51
C LEU A 124 24.01 -24.88 5.61
N PRO A 125 24.69 -26.05 5.69
CA PRO A 125 25.82 -26.35 4.83
C PRO A 125 25.29 -26.55 3.40
N ARG A 126 25.94 -25.88 2.46
CA ARG A 126 25.75 -26.09 1.02
C ARG A 126 26.75 -27.15 0.55
N PRO A 127 26.42 -27.91 -0.52
CA PRO A 127 27.00 -29.22 -0.83
C PRO A 127 28.50 -29.20 -1.11
#